data_AF-A0A537H5D0-F1
#
_entry.id   AF-A0A537H5D0-F1
#
_cell.length_a   1.000
_cell.length_b   1.000
_cell.length_c   1.000
_cell.angle_alpha   90.00
_cell.angle_beta   90.00
_cell.angle_gamma   90.00
#
_symmetry.space_group_name_H-M   'P 1'
#
loop_
_entity.id
_entity.type
_entity.pdbx_description
1 polymer ?
#
loop_
_entity_poly.entity_id
_entity_poly.type
_entity_poly.pdbx_seq_one_letter_code
_entity_poly.pdbx_strand_id
1 'polypeptide(L)'
;MTVNAEERPVLLSLDGRGFYVIHYSAIPENEFTRIRFDLADPNTGEGGSAEAVVDPRLVEALNSHSQGYDKGRAFLIWIDTLNNEVRWQLRKIDGFKFPPGVS
;
A
#
# COMPACT_ATOMS: atom_id res chain seq x y z
N MET A 1 -4.79 -5.04 8.69
CA MET A 1 -5.43 -3.73 8.82
C MET A 1 -6.08 -3.35 7.50
N THR A 2 -7.34 -2.90 7.54
CA THR A 2 -8.08 -2.44 6.36
C THR A 2 -7.70 -1.01 6.02
N VAL A 3 -7.46 -0.72 4.75
CA VAL A 3 -7.10 0.62 4.26
C VAL A 3 -8.36 1.38 3.88
N ASN A 4 -8.51 2.62 4.34
CA ASN A 4 -9.54 3.52 3.83
C ASN A 4 -9.04 4.15 2.53
N ALA A 5 -9.36 3.51 1.40
CA ALA A 5 -8.90 3.97 0.10
C ALA A 5 -9.33 5.42 -0.15
N GLU A 6 -10.60 5.78 0.10
CA GLU A 6 -11.17 7.07 -0.28
C GLU A 6 -10.51 8.30 0.37
N GLU A 7 -10.11 8.19 1.64
CA GLU A 7 -9.44 9.30 2.33
C GLU A 7 -7.91 9.18 2.35
N ARG A 8 -7.39 7.94 2.26
CA ARG A 8 -6.00 7.57 2.58
C ARG A 8 -5.53 6.42 1.67
N PRO A 9 -5.40 6.67 0.36
CA PRO A 9 -5.02 5.62 -0.57
C PRO A 9 -3.63 5.09 -0.28
N VAL A 10 -3.53 3.77 -0.27
CA VAL A 10 -2.25 3.06 -0.37
C VAL A 10 -2.19 2.44 -1.76
N LEU A 11 -1.21 2.89 -2.56
CA LEU A 11 -0.96 2.39 -3.91
C LEU A 11 0.31 1.56 -3.93
N LEU A 12 0.25 0.41 -4.60
CA LEU A 12 1.37 -0.51 -4.72
C LEU A 12 1.68 -0.75 -6.20
N SER A 13 2.92 -0.49 -6.59
CA SER A 13 3.48 -0.89 -7.87
C SER A 13 4.26 -2.19 -7.68
N LEU A 14 3.78 -3.29 -8.25
CA LEU A 14 4.47 -4.57 -8.30
C LEU A 14 5.03 -4.77 -9.71
N ASP A 15 6.35 -4.80 -9.85
CA ASP A 15 7.05 -5.02 -11.13
C ASP A 15 6.56 -4.09 -12.27
N GLY A 16 6.24 -2.84 -11.91
CA GLY A 16 5.74 -1.82 -12.83
C GLY A 16 4.22 -1.81 -13.04
N ARG A 17 3.47 -2.74 -12.44
CA ARG A 17 1.99 -2.76 -12.50
C ARG A 17 1.39 -2.20 -11.21
N GLY A 18 0.45 -1.26 -11.33
CA GLY A 18 -0.16 -0.54 -10.21
C GLY A 18 -1.43 -1.20 -9.66
N PHE A 19 -1.58 -1.17 -8.33
CA PHE A 19 -2.69 -1.76 -7.59
C PHE A 19 -3.14 -0.86 -6.43
N TYR A 20 -4.41 -0.96 -6.05
CA TYR A 20 -4.87 -0.47 -4.75
C TYR A 20 -4.59 -1.52 -3.69
N VAL A 21 -4.06 -1.10 -2.54
CA VAL A 21 -3.97 -1.96 -1.35
C VAL A 21 -5.27 -1.83 -0.57
N ILE A 22 -5.96 -2.96 -0.39
CA ILE A 22 -7.25 -3.03 0.30
C ILE A 22 -7.03 -3.38 1.78
N HIS A 23 -6.11 -4.31 2.01
CA HIS A 23 -5.78 -4.78 3.34
C HIS A 23 -4.29 -5.18 3.37
N TYR A 24 -3.69 -5.15 4.54
CA TYR A 24 -2.36 -5.75 4.74
C TYR A 24 -2.23 -6.38 6.12
N SER A 25 -1.38 -7.40 6.23
CA SER A 25 -0.93 -7.98 7.49
C SER A 25 0.59 -7.95 7.56
N ALA A 26 1.13 -7.77 8.76
CA ALA A 26 2.56 -7.69 8.98
C ALA A 26 2.96 -8.59 10.15
N ILE A 27 4.01 -9.38 9.95
CA ILE A 27 4.59 -10.30 10.94
C ILE A 27 6.04 -9.86 11.17
N PRO A 28 6.37 -9.30 12.34
CA PRO A 28 7.75 -8.97 12.68
C PRO A 28 8.66 -10.21 12.66
N GLU A 29 9.83 -10.10 12.05
CA GLU A 29 10.85 -11.15 11.94
C GLU A 29 12.23 -10.58 12.30
N ASN A 30 12.71 -10.77 13.54
CA ASN A 30 13.99 -10.24 14.02
C ASN A 30 14.26 -8.78 13.58
N GLU A 31 15.07 -8.58 12.54
CA GLU A 31 15.49 -7.28 12.01
C GLU A 31 14.56 -6.72 10.90
N PHE A 32 13.66 -7.55 10.37
CA PHE A 32 12.75 -7.21 9.28
C PHE A 32 11.30 -7.45 9.66
N THR A 33 10.39 -7.14 8.75
CA THR A 33 8.99 -7.49 8.88
C THR A 33 8.50 -8.08 7.57
N ARG A 34 7.88 -9.26 7.64
CA ARG A 34 7.18 -9.83 6.49
C ARG A 34 5.81 -9.18 6.41
N ILE A 35 5.52 -8.55 5.28
CA ILE A 35 4.23 -7.91 5.01
C ILE A 35 3.54 -8.60 3.84
N ARG A 36 2.25 -8.87 4.00
CA ARG A 36 1.36 -9.34 2.94
C ARG A 36 0.33 -8.27 2.64
N PHE A 37 0.17 -7.95 1.36
CA PHE A 37 -0.81 -7.01 0.85
C PHE A 37 -1.89 -7.76 0.08
N ASP A 38 -3.15 -7.44 0.36
CA ASP A 38 -4.29 -7.80 -0.46
C ASP A 38 -4.56 -6.63 -1.42
N LEU A 39 -4.60 -6.94 -2.71
CA LEU A 39 -4.57 -5.99 -3.81
C LEU A 39 -5.88 -6.02 -4.60
N ALA A 40 -6.25 -4.89 -5.19
CA ALA A 40 -7.27 -4.81 -6.23
C ALA A 40 -6.70 -4.13 -7.48
N ASP A 41 -6.92 -4.73 -8.65
CA ASP A 41 -6.59 -4.12 -9.93
C ASP A 41 -7.51 -2.91 -10.19
N PRO A 42 -6.96 -1.72 -10.48
CA PRO A 42 -7.76 -0.51 -10.67
C PRO A 42 -8.66 -0.54 -11.92
N ASN A 43 -8.33 -1.37 -12.91
CA ASN A 43 -9.05 -1.43 -14.18
C ASN A 43 -10.11 -2.53 -14.20
N THR A 44 -9.84 -3.68 -13.56
CA THR A 44 -10.74 -4.85 -13.59
C THR A 44 -11.46 -5.10 -12.27
N GLY A 45 -10.97 -4.54 -11.15
CA GLY A 45 -11.45 -4.83 -9.81
C GLY A 45 -11.07 -6.24 -9.32
N GLU A 46 -10.31 -7.00 -10.09
CA GLU A 46 -9.87 -8.34 -9.70
C GLU A 46 -8.92 -8.26 -8.50
N GLY A 47 -9.13 -9.17 -7.54
CA GLY A 47 -8.29 -9.30 -6.36
C GLY A 47 -6.95 -9.97 -6.65
N GLY A 48 -5.93 -9.60 -5.88
CA GLY A 48 -4.61 -10.24 -5.90
C GLY A 48 -3.94 -10.14 -4.53
N SER A 49 -2.72 -10.67 -4.43
CA SER A 49 -1.90 -10.46 -3.23
C SER A 49 -0.41 -10.40 -3.55
N ALA A 50 0.34 -9.64 -2.75
CA ALA A 50 1.80 -9.58 -2.81
C ALA A 50 2.39 -9.77 -1.41
N GLU A 51 3.56 -10.42 -1.32
CA GLU A 51 4.32 -10.56 -0.08
C GLU A 51 5.71 -9.97 -0.26
N ALA A 52 6.23 -9.29 0.77
CA ALA A 52 7.57 -8.75 0.78
C ALA A 52 8.17 -8.77 2.19
N VAL A 53 9.49 -8.87 2.26
CA VAL A 53 10.26 -8.63 3.50
C VAL A 53 10.75 -7.19 3.47
N VAL A 54 10.38 -6.41 4.49
CA VAL A 54 10.59 -4.96 4.51
C VAL A 54 11.25 -4.51 5.80
N ASP A 55 11.85 -3.32 5.77
CA ASP A 55 12.29 -2.61 6.97
C ASP A 55 11.06 -2.28 7.86
N PRO A 56 11.12 -2.52 9.18
CA PRO A 56 10.00 -2.23 10.10
C PRO A 56 9.47 -0.80 10.02
N ARG A 57 10.31 0.18 9.65
CA ARG A 57 9.92 1.59 9.47
C ARG A 57 8.86 1.78 8.39
N LEU A 58 8.83 0.92 7.36
CA LEU A 58 7.75 0.93 6.36
C LEU A 58 6.42 0.61 7.02
N VAL A 59 6.38 -0.43 7.86
CA VAL A 59 5.16 -0.88 8.54
C VAL A 59 4.69 0.16 9.57
N GLU A 60 5.61 0.79 10.30
CA GLU A 60 5.30 1.91 11.18
C GLU A 60 4.68 3.09 10.42
N ALA A 61 5.28 3.48 9.30
CA ALA A 61 4.76 4.56 8.45
C ALA A 61 3.37 4.21 7.86
N LEU A 62 3.18 2.98 7.41
CA LEU A 62 1.91 2.49 6.88
C LEU A 62 0.83 2.42 7.96
N ASN A 63 1.20 2.00 9.18
CA ASN A 63 0.31 1.98 10.34
C ASN A 63 -0.14 3.39 10.71
N SER A 64 0.81 4.33 10.81
CA SER A 64 0.52 5.73 11.09
C SER A 64 -0.40 6.36 10.04
N HIS A 65 -0.11 6.12 8.75
CA HIS A 65 -0.96 6.60 7.66
C HIS A 65 -2.40 6.08 7.75
N SER A 66 -2.56 4.80 8.08
CA SER A 66 -3.88 4.16 8.18
C SER A 66 -4.65 4.62 9.42
N GLN A 67 -3.98 4.83 10.56
CA GLN A 67 -4.59 5.28 11.82
C GLN A 67 -4.97 6.78 11.81
N GLY A 68 -4.31 7.61 11.00
CA GLY A 68 -4.78 8.96 10.63
C GLY A 68 -3.80 10.12 10.86
N TYR A 69 -4.26 11.33 10.50
CA TYR A 69 -3.64 12.68 10.48
C TYR A 69 -3.33 13.27 9.09
N ASP A 70 -3.17 12.46 8.05
CA ASP A 70 -2.75 12.90 6.70
C ASP A 70 -3.86 12.74 5.64
N LYS A 71 -5.00 13.42 5.81
CA LYS A 71 -6.03 13.49 4.75
C LYS A 71 -5.44 14.14 3.50
N GLY A 72 -5.72 13.57 2.32
CA GLY A 72 -5.22 14.10 1.04
C GLY A 72 -3.74 13.77 0.78
N ARG A 73 -3.22 12.69 1.37
CA ARG A 73 -1.95 12.06 0.98
C ARG A 73 -2.18 10.62 0.54
N ALA A 74 -1.38 10.17 -0.41
CA ALA A 74 -1.27 8.78 -0.81
C ALA A 74 0.02 8.19 -0.23
N PHE A 75 -0.07 6.97 0.27
CA PHE A 75 1.10 6.14 0.57
C PHE A 75 1.43 5.33 -0.68
N LEU A 76 2.64 5.48 -1.20
CA LEU A 76 3.08 4.80 -2.41
C LEU A 76 4.15 3.78 -2.08
N ILE A 77 4.00 2.56 -2.59
CA ILE A 77 4.92 1.43 -2.39
C ILE A 77 5.35 0.92 -3.78
N TRP A 78 6.64 0.66 -3.97
CA TRP A 78 7.18 -0.03 -5.14
C TRP A 78 7.87 -1.30 -4.67
N ILE A 79 7.47 -2.42 -5.25
CA ILE A 79 8.11 -3.72 -5.09
C ILE A 79 8.67 -4.09 -6.45
N ASP A 80 9.99 -4.22 -6.51
CA ASP A 80 10.73 -4.75 -7.65
C ASP A 80 11.27 -6.13 -7.25
N THR A 81 10.61 -7.17 -7.75
CA THR A 81 10.96 -8.56 -7.42
C THR A 81 12.23 -9.02 -8.13
N LEU A 82 12.59 -8.38 -9.26
CA LEU A 82 13.82 -8.68 -10.00
C LEU A 82 15.06 -8.23 -9.23
N ASN A 83 14.98 -7.06 -8.59
CA ASN A 83 16.07 -6.48 -7.82
C ASN A 83 15.95 -6.74 -6.29
N ASN A 84 14.89 -7.42 -5.86
CA ASN A 84 14.55 -7.63 -4.45
C ASN A 84 14.54 -6.30 -3.66
N GLU A 85 13.92 -5.28 -4.23
CA GLU A 85 13.92 -3.93 -3.67
C GLU A 85 12.49 -3.49 -3.31
N VAL A 86 12.36 -2.89 -2.13
CA VAL A 86 11.12 -2.24 -1.70
C VAL A 86 11.40 -0.78 -1.38
N ARG A 87 10.68 0.12 -2.05
CA ARG A 87 10.71 1.57 -1.79
C ARG A 87 9.33 2.06 -1.41
N TRP A 88 9.29 3.14 -0.64
CA TRP A 88 8.04 3.78 -0.28
C TRP A 88 8.17 5.29 -0.13
N GLN A 89 7.07 6.02 -0.30
CA GLN A 89 6.99 7.45 -0.03
C GLN A 89 5.56 7.90 0.27
N LEU A 90 5.43 8.97 1.05
CA LEU A 90 4.17 9.70 1.21
C LEU A 90 4.11 10.85 0.20
N ARG A 91 3.03 10.94 -0.57
CA ARG A 91 2.81 12.03 -1.53
C ARG A 91 1.51 12.75 -1.24
N LYS A 92 1.54 14.08 -1.27
CA LYS A 92 0.32 14.88 -1.27
C LYS A 92 -0.41 14.65 -2.60
N ILE A 93 -1.72 14.43 -2.52
CA ILE A 93 -2.60 14.28 -3.68
C ILE A 93 -3.57 15.45 -3.68
N ASP A 94 -3.34 16.39 -4.61
CA ASP A 94 -4.29 17.47 -4.86
C ASP A 94 -5.39 16.92 -5.80
N GLY A 95 -6.63 16.81 -5.32
CA GLY A 95 -7.80 16.55 -6.17
C GLY A 95 -8.04 15.09 -6.61
N PHE A 96 -7.55 14.08 -5.88
CA PHE A 96 -7.87 12.67 -6.18
C PHE A 96 -9.39 12.43 -6.04
N LYS A 97 -10.08 12.22 -7.17
CA LYS A 97 -11.43 11.66 -7.21
C LYS A 97 -11.31 10.15 -7.30
N PHE A 98 -11.77 9.43 -6.28
CA PHE A 98 -12.04 8.01 -6.42
C PHE A 98 -13.10 7.81 -7.50
N PRO A 99 -12.97 6.81 -8.39
CA PRO A 99 -14.11 6.40 -9.19
C PRO A 99 -15.22 5.97 -8.21
N PRO A 100 -16.44 6.53 -8.33
CA PRO A 100 -17.54 6.12 -7.47
C PRO A 100 -17.84 4.64 -7.77
N GLY A 101 -17.72 3.75 -6.78
CA GLY A 101 -18.13 2.36 -7.00
C GLY A 101 -17.52 1.25 -6.14
N VAL A 102 -16.63 1.54 -5.18
CA VAL A 102 -16.18 0.52 -4.21
C VAL A 102 -16.80 0.82 -2.85
N SER A 103 -18.03 0.31 -2.66
CA SER A 103 -18.74 0.25 -1.37
C SER A 103 -18.71 -1.16 -0.81
#